data_AF-A0A513ZV70-F1
#
_entry.id   AF-A0A513ZV70-F1
#
_cell.length_a   1.000
_cell.length_b   1.000
_cell.length_c   1.000
_cell.angle_alpha   90.00
_cell.angle_beta   90.00
_cell.angle_gamma   90.00
#
_symmetry.space_group_name_H-M   'P 1'
#
loop_
_entity.id
_entity.type
_entity.pdbx_description
1 polymer ?
#
loop_
_entity_poly.entity_id
_entity_poly.type
_entity_poly.pdbx_seq_one_letter_code
_entity_poly.pdbx_strand_id
1 'polypeptide(L)'
;MKYLVVFLVFVMGAITMVEALNCLKCKEVGKRDCRGESVECVHKDDFCTKKIEYNQLDKDLITTVARGCSNISEACHNTVDYTSVNYAVVTHNECCYTDNCNNGKITMPKLNTNENGYMCPACFVAGKNYCDKEIITIPCNQNQRDCYVFFGLGARPGEKLKNYYISGCMTSDACIYGPKTLVGTRVAKPSNITCSPAQRTHNSHNRYY
;
A
#
# COMPACT_ATOMS: atom_id res chain seq x y z
N MET A 1 32.47 -42.60 56.08
CA MET A 1 32.66 -42.10 54.70
C MET A 1 31.43 -42.46 53.89
N LYS A 2 30.49 -41.54 53.68
CA LYS A 2 29.38 -41.69 52.74
C LYS A 2 29.28 -40.38 51.97
N TYR A 3 29.78 -40.38 50.75
CA TYR A 3 29.82 -39.21 49.87
C TYR A 3 28.41 -38.96 49.33
N LEU A 4 27.86 -37.80 49.67
CA LEU A 4 26.62 -37.28 49.12
C LEU A 4 26.97 -36.64 47.78
N VAL A 5 26.69 -37.36 46.68
CA VAL A 5 26.87 -36.83 45.32
C VAL A 5 25.69 -35.92 45.01
N VAL A 6 25.92 -34.60 45.06
CA VAL A 6 24.96 -33.59 44.64
C VAL A 6 25.10 -33.41 43.13
N PHE A 7 24.13 -33.90 42.36
CA PHE A 7 24.03 -33.61 40.93
C PHE A 7 23.48 -32.19 40.73
N LEU A 8 24.36 -31.26 40.37
CA LEU A 8 23.98 -29.92 39.88
C LEU A 8 23.48 -30.05 38.44
N VAL A 9 22.17 -30.03 38.26
CA VAL A 9 21.54 -29.93 36.94
C VAL A 9 21.55 -28.45 36.52
N PHE A 10 22.53 -28.06 35.70
CA PHE A 10 22.52 -26.75 35.02
C PHE A 10 21.51 -26.81 33.88
N VAL A 11 20.31 -26.27 34.10
CA VAL A 11 19.36 -25.99 33.01
C VAL A 11 19.92 -24.81 32.23
N MET A 12 20.57 -25.09 31.09
CA MET A 12 20.91 -24.07 30.11
C MET A 12 19.62 -23.61 29.43
N GLY A 13 19.02 -22.54 29.95
CA GLY A 13 17.96 -21.82 29.24
C GLY A 13 18.53 -21.22 27.97
N ALA A 14 18.11 -21.72 26.81
CA ALA A 14 18.40 -21.08 25.53
C ALA A 14 17.69 -19.72 25.51
N ILE A 15 18.44 -18.66 25.80
CA ILE A 15 18.00 -17.30 25.53
C ILE A 15 18.07 -17.16 24.02
N THR A 16 16.94 -17.30 23.34
CA THR A 16 16.85 -16.93 21.93
C THR A 16 17.03 -15.42 21.87
N MET A 17 18.26 -14.97 21.67
CA MET A 17 18.53 -13.60 21.27
C MET A 17 17.88 -13.45 19.89
N VAL A 18 16.70 -12.83 19.85
CA VAL A 18 16.13 -12.40 18.58
C VAL A 18 17.03 -11.27 18.13
N GLU A 19 17.97 -11.59 17.23
CA GLU A 19 18.78 -10.58 16.55
C GLU A 19 17.84 -9.60 15.84
N ALA A 20 18.15 -8.31 15.96
CA ALA A 20 17.39 -7.28 15.29
C ALA A 20 17.58 -7.41 13.78
N LEU A 21 16.47 -7.43 13.03
CA LEU A 21 16.48 -7.61 11.59
C LEU A 21 17.10 -6.41 10.88
N ASN A 22 17.99 -6.66 9.92
CA ASN A 22 18.56 -5.62 9.06
C ASN A 22 17.93 -5.64 7.66
N CYS A 23 17.56 -4.48 7.12
CA CYS A 23 16.96 -4.39 5.79
C CYS A 23 17.63 -3.30 4.94
N LEU A 24 17.62 -3.46 3.62
CA LEU A 24 18.05 -2.39 2.72
C LEU A 24 17.04 -1.24 2.75
N LYS A 25 17.51 0.00 2.83
CA LYS A 25 16.66 1.21 2.84
C LYS A 25 17.03 2.17 1.72
N CYS A 26 16.07 2.47 0.86
CA CYS A 26 16.19 3.48 -0.18
C CYS A 26 14.82 3.96 -0.66
N LYS A 27 14.79 5.11 -1.33
CA LYS A 27 13.61 5.64 -2.01
C LYS A 27 14.04 6.46 -3.22
N GLU A 28 13.48 6.16 -4.38
CA GLU A 28 13.78 6.87 -5.64
C GLU A 28 12.50 7.12 -6.43
N VAL A 29 12.36 8.34 -6.95
CA VAL A 29 11.23 8.76 -7.79
C VAL A 29 11.71 8.84 -9.25
N GLY A 30 10.89 8.39 -10.19
CA GLY A 30 11.21 8.35 -11.62
C GLY A 30 12.14 7.21 -12.04
N LYS A 31 12.59 6.36 -11.09
CA LYS A 31 13.45 5.20 -11.36
C LYS A 31 12.68 3.90 -11.11
N ARG A 32 13.15 2.82 -11.74
CA ARG A 32 12.61 1.45 -11.57
C ARG A 32 13.35 0.61 -10.54
N ASP A 33 14.40 1.15 -9.95
CA ASP A 33 15.17 0.50 -8.89
C ASP A 33 15.86 1.56 -8.02
N CYS A 34 16.20 1.19 -6.79
CA CYS A 34 16.99 2.01 -5.88
C CYS A 34 18.05 1.15 -5.20
N ARG A 35 19.21 1.77 -4.95
CA ARG A 35 20.29 1.17 -4.14
C ARG A 35 20.27 1.86 -2.78
N GLY A 36 20.37 1.07 -1.73
CA GLY A 36 20.24 1.52 -0.36
C GLY A 36 21.24 0.82 0.54
N GLU A 37 21.37 1.34 1.75
CA GLU A 37 22.24 0.79 2.78
C GLU A 37 21.45 -0.15 3.68
N SER A 38 22.16 -1.07 4.33
CA SER A 38 21.59 -1.93 5.35
C SER A 38 21.34 -1.12 6.62
N VAL A 39 20.12 -1.17 7.15
CA VAL A 39 19.73 -0.50 8.39
C VAL A 39 19.02 -1.48 9.31
N GLU A 40 19.26 -1.34 10.60
CA GLU A 40 18.56 -2.09 11.65
C GLU A 40 17.10 -1.61 11.73
N CYS A 41 16.16 -2.56 11.77
CA CYS A 41 14.75 -2.28 11.94
C CYS A 41 14.40 -1.97 13.40
N VAL A 42 13.40 -1.13 13.61
CA VAL A 42 13.10 -0.56 14.94
C VAL A 42 12.22 -1.50 15.76
N HIS A 43 11.24 -2.16 15.11
CA HIS A 43 10.31 -3.02 15.80
C HIS A 43 10.73 -4.48 15.70
N LYS A 44 10.52 -5.23 16.78
CA LYS A 44 10.85 -6.66 16.85
C LYS A 44 10.13 -7.49 15.77
N ASP A 45 8.92 -7.07 15.40
CA ASP A 45 8.08 -7.74 14.42
C ASP A 45 8.19 -7.09 13.03
N ASP A 46 9.20 -6.23 12.81
CA ASP A 46 9.48 -5.69 11.49
C ASP A 46 9.97 -6.80 10.55
N PHE A 47 9.65 -6.63 9.28
CA PHE A 47 10.15 -7.42 8.17
C PHE A 47 10.66 -6.49 7.07
N CYS A 48 11.52 -7.02 6.19
CA CYS A 48 12.02 -6.25 5.08
C CYS A 48 10.98 -6.14 3.98
N THR A 49 10.88 -4.96 3.38
CA THR A 49 9.96 -4.67 2.28
C THR A 49 10.67 -4.11 1.07
N LYS A 50 10.14 -4.44 -0.09
CA LYS A 50 10.44 -3.83 -1.39
C LYS A 50 9.12 -3.41 -2.01
N LYS A 51 9.02 -2.14 -2.41
CA LYS A 51 7.76 -1.51 -2.80
C LYS A 51 7.92 -0.77 -4.12
N ILE A 52 6.91 -0.85 -4.97
CA ILE A 52 6.78 -0.06 -6.19
C ILE A 52 5.41 0.60 -6.22
N GLU A 53 5.39 1.87 -6.63
CA GLU A 53 4.17 2.65 -6.82
C GLU A 53 4.15 3.24 -8.21
N TYR A 54 3.02 3.09 -8.90
CA TYR A 54 2.66 3.80 -10.11
C TYR A 54 1.59 4.82 -9.77
N ASN A 55 1.92 6.11 -9.92
CA ASN A 55 0.98 7.21 -9.79
C ASN A 55 0.70 7.78 -11.19
N GLN A 56 -0.50 7.52 -11.71
CA GLN A 56 -0.97 7.96 -13.02
C GLN A 56 -1.93 9.13 -12.85
N LEU A 57 -1.68 10.22 -13.57
CA LEU A 57 -2.66 11.29 -13.78
C LEU A 57 -2.71 11.62 -15.27
N ASP A 58 -3.88 11.47 -15.90
CA ASP A 58 -4.07 11.54 -17.35
C ASP A 58 -3.09 10.61 -18.07
N LYS A 59 -2.08 11.17 -18.77
CA LYS A 59 -1.01 10.42 -19.46
C LYS A 59 0.32 10.43 -18.72
N ASP A 60 0.42 11.16 -17.62
CA ASP A 60 1.63 11.31 -16.82
C ASP A 60 1.75 10.20 -15.77
N LEU A 61 2.69 9.29 -15.98
CA LEU A 61 3.01 8.18 -15.09
C LEU A 61 4.28 8.49 -14.30
N ILE A 62 4.17 8.54 -12.97
CA ILE A 62 5.33 8.64 -12.07
C ILE A 62 5.51 7.33 -11.33
N THR A 63 6.67 6.70 -11.52
CA THR A 63 7.08 5.51 -10.76
C THR A 63 7.86 5.92 -9.52
N THR A 64 7.58 5.29 -8.39
CA THR A 64 8.43 5.37 -7.20
C THR A 64 8.78 3.96 -6.75
N VAL A 65 10.03 3.75 -6.35
CA VAL A 65 10.47 2.52 -5.70
C VAL A 65 11.01 2.83 -4.32
N ALA A 66 10.77 1.93 -3.36
CA ALA A 66 11.30 2.06 -2.03
C ALA A 66 11.64 0.70 -1.42
N ARG A 67 12.59 0.72 -0.48
CA ARG A 67 12.97 -0.41 0.36
C ARG A 67 13.04 0.06 1.81
N GLY A 68 12.74 -0.84 2.74
CA GLY A 68 12.91 -0.57 4.17
C GLY A 68 12.18 -1.57 5.06
N CYS A 69 12.03 -1.22 6.33
CA CYS A 69 11.32 -2.01 7.34
C CYS A 69 9.82 -1.69 7.35
N SER A 70 9.00 -2.66 7.73
CA SER A 70 7.57 -2.51 7.95
C SER A 70 7.06 -3.60 8.89
N ASN A 71 5.99 -3.32 9.62
CA ASN A 71 5.27 -4.28 10.47
C ASN A 71 3.80 -4.48 10.04
N ILE A 72 3.41 -3.96 8.87
CA ILE A 72 2.04 -4.03 8.33
C ILE A 72 1.94 -5.25 7.40
N SER A 73 1.61 -6.41 7.96
CA SER A 73 1.60 -7.67 7.22
C SER A 73 0.52 -7.74 6.15
N GLU A 74 -0.58 -7.00 6.29
CA GLU A 74 -1.67 -6.92 5.30
C GLU A 74 -1.23 -6.31 3.97
N ALA A 75 -0.15 -5.54 4.00
CA ALA A 75 0.45 -4.97 2.80
C ALA A 75 1.35 -5.96 2.04
N CYS A 76 1.74 -7.08 2.66
CA CYS A 76 2.72 -8.00 2.10
C CYS A 76 2.16 -8.84 0.96
N HIS A 77 2.96 -8.98 -0.11
CA HIS A 77 2.63 -9.74 -1.31
C HIS A 77 1.27 -9.33 -1.91
N ASN A 78 0.92 -8.06 -1.73
CA ASN A 78 -0.39 -7.53 -2.10
C ASN A 78 -0.23 -6.34 -3.07
N THR A 79 -1.23 -6.20 -3.93
CA THR A 79 -1.36 -5.07 -4.85
C THR A 79 -2.58 -4.26 -4.43
N VAL A 80 -2.34 -2.99 -4.10
CA VAL A 80 -3.40 -2.05 -3.70
C VAL A 80 -3.57 -0.99 -4.76
N ASP A 81 -4.80 -0.89 -5.26
CA ASP A 81 -5.19 -0.07 -6.39
C ASP A 81 -6.23 0.96 -5.96
N TYR A 82 -6.03 2.20 -6.36
CA TYR A 82 -6.95 3.32 -6.24
C TYR A 82 -7.21 3.84 -7.64
N THR A 83 -8.46 3.97 -8.04
CA THR A 83 -8.84 4.56 -9.34
C THR A 83 -9.86 5.67 -9.12
N SER A 84 -9.79 6.70 -9.95
CA SER A 84 -10.68 7.85 -9.99
C SER A 84 -10.69 8.40 -11.42
N VAL A 85 -11.34 9.55 -11.62
CA VAL A 85 -11.41 10.22 -12.93
C VAL A 85 -10.02 10.62 -13.40
N ASN A 86 -9.53 9.95 -14.46
CA ASN A 86 -8.18 10.11 -15.03
C ASN A 86 -7.02 9.94 -14.04
N TYR A 87 -7.27 9.36 -12.87
CA TYR A 87 -6.27 9.22 -11.83
C TYR A 87 -6.23 7.79 -11.33
N ALA A 88 -5.03 7.23 -11.20
CA ALA A 88 -4.84 5.92 -10.59
C ALA A 88 -3.57 5.88 -9.77
N VAL A 89 -3.63 5.20 -8.63
CA VAL A 89 -2.44 4.84 -7.85
C VAL A 89 -2.45 3.35 -7.64
N VAL A 90 -1.36 2.71 -8.01
CA VAL A 90 -1.18 1.28 -7.82
C VAL A 90 0.10 1.04 -7.06
N THR A 91 0.02 0.28 -5.98
CA THR A 91 1.18 -0.11 -5.17
C THR A 91 1.31 -1.62 -5.17
N HIS A 92 2.53 -2.11 -5.25
CA HIS A 92 2.83 -3.53 -5.04
C HIS A 92 3.98 -3.65 -4.05
N ASN A 93 3.83 -4.57 -3.09
CA ASN A 93 4.80 -4.77 -2.03
C ASN A 93 5.20 -6.25 -1.93
N GLU A 94 6.50 -6.50 -1.86
CA GLU A 94 7.09 -7.80 -1.52
C GLU A 94 7.69 -7.71 -0.11
N CYS A 95 7.54 -8.79 0.65
CA CYS A 95 8.08 -8.91 2.00
C CYS A 95 8.99 -10.13 2.15
N CYS A 96 9.93 -10.05 3.09
CA CYS A 96 10.80 -11.16 3.45
C CYS A 96 11.40 -10.92 4.86
N TYR A 97 11.90 -11.99 5.49
CA TYR A 97 12.09 -12.07 6.94
C TYR A 97 13.54 -12.31 7.39
N THR A 98 14.51 -12.19 6.47
CA THR A 98 15.93 -12.39 6.78
C THR A 98 16.74 -11.15 6.42
N ASP A 99 17.95 -11.04 6.97
CA ASP A 99 18.78 -9.86 6.77
C ASP A 99 19.02 -9.55 5.30
N ASN A 100 18.73 -8.30 4.93
CA ASN A 100 18.93 -7.73 3.59
C ASN A 100 18.28 -8.54 2.44
N CYS A 101 17.25 -9.32 2.75
CA CYS A 101 16.54 -10.15 1.79
C CYS A 101 15.78 -9.32 0.73
N ASN A 102 15.47 -8.05 1.01
CA ASN A 102 14.77 -7.15 0.10
C ASN A 102 15.69 -6.56 -1.00
N ASN A 103 16.74 -7.29 -1.36
CA ASN A 103 17.63 -6.97 -2.48
C ASN A 103 17.00 -7.35 -3.84
N GLY A 104 17.68 -6.99 -4.93
CA GLY A 104 17.18 -7.22 -6.28
C GLY A 104 16.06 -6.27 -6.72
N LYS A 105 15.61 -6.41 -7.96
CA LYS A 105 14.59 -5.52 -8.55
C LYS A 105 13.19 -5.86 -8.03
N ILE A 106 12.28 -4.90 -8.12
CA ILE A 106 10.83 -5.11 -8.03
C ILE A 106 10.21 -4.73 -9.37
N THR A 107 9.16 -5.44 -9.75
CA THR A 107 8.38 -5.11 -10.93
C THR A 107 6.92 -5.04 -10.55
N MET A 108 6.20 -4.07 -11.10
CA MET A 108 4.75 -4.05 -10.97
C MET A 108 4.18 -5.31 -11.65
N PRO A 109 3.34 -6.10 -10.96
CA PRO A 109 2.63 -7.20 -11.59
C PRO A 109 1.78 -6.71 -12.76
N LYS A 110 1.41 -7.61 -13.67
CA LYS A 110 0.50 -7.26 -14.76
C LYS A 110 -0.84 -6.79 -14.18
N LEU A 111 -1.13 -5.49 -14.33
CA LEU A 111 -2.38 -4.90 -13.87
C LEU A 111 -3.52 -5.38 -14.75
N ASN A 112 -4.60 -5.85 -14.12
CA ASN A 112 -5.82 -6.24 -14.81
C ASN A 112 -6.81 -5.08 -14.72
N THR A 113 -7.04 -4.42 -15.86
CA THR A 113 -7.95 -3.28 -15.98
C THR A 113 -9.33 -3.68 -16.49
N ASN A 114 -9.67 -4.97 -16.46
CA ASN A 114 -11.01 -5.41 -16.79
C ASN A 114 -11.99 -4.98 -15.70
N GLU A 115 -13.12 -4.43 -16.12
CA GLU A 115 -14.21 -4.06 -15.23
C GLU A 115 -14.78 -5.29 -14.53
N ASN A 116 -15.11 -5.16 -13.25
CA ASN A 116 -15.59 -6.29 -12.43
C ASN A 116 -17.09 -6.26 -12.11
N GLY A 117 -17.84 -5.35 -12.75
CA GLY A 117 -19.28 -5.19 -12.53
C GLY A 117 -19.65 -4.40 -11.27
N TYR A 118 -18.69 -3.76 -10.61
CA TYR A 118 -18.93 -2.80 -9.54
C TYR A 118 -18.72 -1.38 -10.03
N MET A 119 -19.35 -0.41 -9.36
CA MET A 119 -19.19 1.01 -9.64
C MET A 119 -19.06 1.83 -8.36
N CYS A 120 -18.37 2.97 -8.50
CA CYS A 120 -18.23 3.96 -7.43
C CYS A 120 -18.43 5.39 -7.95
N PRO A 121 -18.98 6.30 -7.10
CA PRO A 121 -18.93 7.73 -7.36
C PRO A 121 -17.49 8.23 -7.38
N ALA A 122 -17.12 8.96 -8.42
CA ALA A 122 -15.76 9.44 -8.64
C ALA A 122 -15.72 10.93 -8.95
N CYS A 123 -14.69 11.57 -8.41
CA CYS A 123 -14.34 12.95 -8.67
C CYS A 123 -12.84 13.15 -8.37
N PHE A 124 -12.16 13.91 -9.21
CA PHE A 124 -10.77 14.31 -8.99
C PHE A 124 -10.63 15.83 -9.10
N VAL A 125 -10.24 16.46 -7.99
CA VAL A 125 -9.97 17.89 -7.89
C VAL A 125 -8.64 18.11 -7.17
N ALA A 126 -7.73 18.84 -7.82
CA ALA A 126 -6.50 19.33 -7.22
C ALA A 126 -6.67 20.82 -6.86
N GLY A 127 -6.14 21.22 -5.71
CA GLY A 127 -6.21 22.58 -5.16
C GLY A 127 -7.39 22.84 -4.20
N LYS A 128 -8.36 21.93 -4.09
CA LYS A 128 -9.55 22.06 -3.23
C LYS A 128 -9.80 20.78 -2.45
N ASN A 129 -10.51 20.87 -1.33
CA ASN A 129 -10.89 19.75 -0.46
C ASN A 129 -12.37 19.34 -0.62
N TYR A 130 -13.01 19.77 -1.70
CA TYR A 130 -14.38 19.40 -2.07
C TYR A 130 -14.45 19.19 -3.59
N CYS A 131 -15.44 18.40 -4.04
CA CYS A 131 -15.72 18.24 -5.45
C CYS A 131 -16.61 19.40 -5.93
N ASP A 132 -16.08 20.23 -6.82
CA ASP A 132 -16.80 21.33 -7.49
C ASP A 132 -17.22 20.97 -8.92
N LYS A 133 -16.99 19.72 -9.32
CA LYS A 133 -17.38 19.14 -10.61
C LYS A 133 -18.55 18.20 -10.40
N GLU A 134 -19.16 17.78 -11.51
CA GLU A 134 -20.13 16.69 -11.48
C GLU A 134 -19.46 15.40 -10.96
N ILE A 135 -20.09 14.78 -9.96
CA ILE A 135 -19.69 13.46 -9.48
C ILE A 135 -20.24 12.44 -10.47
N ILE A 136 -19.34 11.77 -11.17
CA ILE A 136 -19.70 10.72 -12.13
C ILE A 136 -19.59 9.35 -11.47
N THR A 137 -20.25 8.35 -12.04
CA THR A 137 -20.06 6.96 -11.62
C THR A 137 -19.08 6.29 -12.57
N ILE A 138 -18.04 5.65 -12.04
CA ILE A 138 -17.04 4.91 -12.84
C ILE A 138 -17.11 3.41 -12.55
N PRO A 139 -16.80 2.56 -13.54
CA PRO A 139 -16.63 1.13 -13.31
C PRO A 139 -15.37 0.86 -12.50
N CYS A 140 -15.45 -0.13 -11.60
CA CYS A 140 -14.32 -0.62 -10.83
C CYS A 140 -13.65 -1.79 -11.54
N ASN A 141 -12.34 -1.95 -11.33
CA ASN A 141 -11.55 -3.00 -11.95
C ASN A 141 -11.39 -4.21 -11.03
N GLN A 142 -11.25 -5.40 -11.60
CA GLN A 142 -10.93 -6.69 -10.95
C GLN A 142 -11.07 -6.77 -9.40
N ASN A 143 -10.03 -6.39 -8.65
CA ASN A 143 -9.90 -6.51 -7.19
C ASN A 143 -10.58 -5.38 -6.40
N GLN A 144 -11.12 -4.37 -7.07
CA GLN A 144 -11.70 -3.19 -6.46
C GLN A 144 -13.17 -3.40 -6.12
N ARG A 145 -13.50 -3.53 -4.83
CA ARG A 145 -14.86 -3.78 -4.35
C ARG A 145 -15.37 -2.73 -3.37
N ASP A 146 -14.52 -1.75 -3.05
CA ASP A 146 -14.85 -0.63 -2.18
C ASP A 146 -14.73 0.69 -2.93
N CYS A 147 -15.51 1.66 -2.50
CA CYS A 147 -15.36 3.05 -2.86
C CYS A 147 -14.58 3.78 -1.77
N TYR A 148 -13.81 4.78 -2.17
CA TYR A 148 -13.14 5.68 -1.23
C TYR A 148 -13.46 7.14 -1.55
N VAL A 149 -13.38 7.97 -0.52
CA VAL A 149 -13.30 9.43 -0.61
C VAL A 149 -12.12 9.89 0.23
N PHE A 150 -11.20 10.60 -0.40
CA PHE A 150 -10.09 11.28 0.25
C PHE A 150 -10.24 12.80 0.07
N PHE A 151 -10.07 13.55 1.15
CA PHE A 151 -9.95 15.01 1.06
C PHE A 151 -8.92 15.57 2.03
N GLY A 152 -8.09 16.51 1.55
CA GLY A 152 -7.08 17.17 2.39
C GLY A 152 -5.74 17.35 1.67
N LEU A 153 -4.69 17.60 2.45
CA LEU A 153 -3.36 17.83 1.91
C LEU A 153 -2.74 16.51 1.41
N GLY A 154 -2.36 16.49 0.14
CA GLY A 154 -1.62 15.41 -0.48
C GLY A 154 -0.63 15.91 -1.51
N ALA A 155 0.20 15.01 -2.04
CA ALA A 155 1.08 15.29 -3.17
C ALA A 155 1.32 14.02 -3.98
N ARG A 156 1.32 14.16 -5.31
CA ARG A 156 1.91 13.16 -6.20
C ARG A 156 3.43 13.07 -5.94
N PRO A 157 4.09 11.96 -6.31
CA PRO A 157 5.52 11.80 -6.08
C PRO A 157 6.32 12.96 -6.69
N GLY A 158 7.22 13.57 -5.91
CA GLY A 158 8.04 14.71 -6.34
C GLY A 158 7.35 16.09 -6.31
N GLU A 159 6.02 16.16 -6.16
CA GLU A 159 5.28 17.42 -6.11
C GLU A 159 5.19 18.01 -4.69
N LYS A 160 4.87 19.31 -4.57
CA LYS A 160 4.55 19.96 -3.29
C LYS A 160 3.15 19.57 -2.79
N LEU A 161 2.94 19.61 -1.48
CA LEU A 161 1.63 19.40 -0.88
C LEU A 161 0.63 20.46 -1.37
N LYS A 162 -0.57 20.01 -1.73
CA LYS A 162 -1.73 20.85 -2.05
C LYS A 162 -3.00 20.13 -1.62
N ASN A 163 -4.11 20.86 -1.56
CA ASN A 163 -5.40 20.24 -1.25
C ASN A 163 -5.84 19.35 -2.40
N TYR A 164 -6.52 18.26 -2.06
CA TYR A 164 -7.16 17.37 -3.01
C TYR A 164 -8.54 16.95 -2.51
N TYR A 165 -9.41 16.66 -3.45
CA TYR A 165 -10.60 15.82 -3.26
C TYR A 165 -10.54 14.72 -4.32
N ILE A 166 -10.54 13.47 -3.87
CA ILE A 166 -10.45 12.30 -4.74
C ILE A 166 -11.46 11.27 -4.27
N SER A 167 -12.34 10.82 -5.15
CA SER A 167 -13.19 9.65 -4.89
C SER A 167 -13.18 8.69 -6.06
N GLY A 168 -13.44 7.41 -5.79
CA GLY A 168 -13.51 6.37 -6.81
C GLY A 168 -13.38 4.97 -6.21
N CYS A 169 -12.85 4.02 -6.97
CA CYS A 169 -12.76 2.61 -6.54
C CYS A 169 -11.41 2.31 -5.87
N MET A 170 -11.42 1.41 -4.89
CA MET A 170 -10.22 0.87 -4.26
C MET A 170 -10.26 -0.65 -4.09
N THR A 171 -9.09 -1.27 -3.94
CA THR A 171 -8.95 -2.68 -3.54
C THR A 171 -9.78 -2.97 -2.28
N SER A 172 -10.45 -4.13 -2.28
CA SER A 172 -11.24 -4.61 -1.13
C SER A 172 -10.45 -4.54 0.18
N ASP A 173 -11.09 -4.04 1.23
CA ASP A 173 -10.59 -3.99 2.60
C ASP A 173 -9.33 -3.13 2.80
N ALA A 174 -8.88 -2.41 1.75
CA ALA A 174 -7.66 -1.61 1.77
C ALA A 174 -7.81 -0.22 2.39
N CYS A 175 -8.99 0.13 2.90
CA CYS A 175 -9.26 1.46 3.45
C CYS A 175 -8.28 1.86 4.56
N ILE A 176 -7.95 0.92 5.46
CA ILE A 176 -7.15 1.18 6.65
C ILE A 176 -5.64 1.07 6.37
N TYR A 177 -5.23 0.02 5.63
CA TYR A 177 -3.81 -0.27 5.41
C TYR A 177 -3.26 0.33 4.11
N GLY A 178 -4.10 0.53 3.09
CA GLY A 178 -3.70 1.00 1.77
C GLY A 178 -3.00 2.38 1.78
N PRO A 179 -3.43 3.39 2.56
CA PRO A 179 -2.67 4.64 2.67
C PRO A 179 -1.23 4.44 3.18
N LYS A 180 -0.95 3.33 3.89
CA LYS A 180 0.38 2.97 4.38
C LYS A 180 1.23 2.22 3.33
N THR A 181 0.63 1.78 2.22
CA THR A 181 1.36 1.16 1.10
C THR A 181 1.91 2.21 0.13
N LEU A 182 1.40 3.44 0.18
CA LEU A 182 1.92 4.57 -0.59
C LEU A 182 3.38 4.84 -0.21
N VAL A 183 4.23 4.97 -1.23
CA VAL A 183 5.66 5.27 -1.06
C VAL A 183 6.04 6.59 -1.70
N GLY A 184 5.54 6.89 -2.90
CA GLY A 184 5.80 8.14 -3.61
C GLY A 184 4.77 9.20 -3.25
N THR A 185 3.50 8.82 -3.38
CA THR A 185 2.34 9.64 -3.03
C THR A 185 2.37 9.94 -1.53
N ARG A 186 2.16 11.21 -1.19
CA ARG A 186 2.15 11.67 0.19
C ARG A 186 0.76 12.14 0.57
N VAL A 187 0.32 11.74 1.75
CA VAL A 187 -0.92 12.20 2.37
C VAL A 187 -0.54 12.78 3.73
N ALA A 188 -0.95 14.02 4.01
CA ALA A 188 -0.72 14.63 5.31
C ALA A 188 -1.54 13.91 6.38
N LYS A 189 -1.00 13.83 7.61
CA LYS A 189 -1.72 13.29 8.76
C LYS A 189 -2.40 14.44 9.53
N PRO A 190 -3.64 14.26 10.03
CA PRO A 190 -4.49 13.08 9.84
C PRO A 190 -5.02 12.98 8.40
N SER A 191 -5.10 11.75 7.88
CA SER A 191 -5.66 11.48 6.55
C SER A 191 -7.18 11.39 6.65
N ASN A 192 -7.91 12.22 5.90
CA ASN A 192 -9.37 12.10 5.83
C ASN A 192 -9.72 11.18 4.66
N ILE A 193 -9.63 9.87 4.89
CA ILE A 193 -10.14 8.85 3.98
C ILE A 193 -11.36 8.18 4.61
N THR A 194 -12.44 8.08 3.84
CA THR A 194 -13.62 7.29 4.19
C THR A 194 -13.89 6.29 3.08
N CYS A 195 -14.45 5.14 3.44
CA CYS A 195 -14.72 4.08 2.48
C CYS A 195 -16.12 3.49 2.69
N SER A 196 -16.67 2.95 1.61
CA SER A 196 -17.96 2.26 1.60
C SER A 196 -17.93 1.11 0.59
N PRO A 197 -18.80 0.11 0.70
CA PRO A 197 -18.89 -0.92 -0.33
C PRO A 197 -19.26 -0.34 -1.70
N ALA A 198 -18.68 -0.89 -2.77
CA ALA A 198 -19.05 -0.53 -4.14
C ALA A 198 -20.42 -1.11 -4.53
N GLN A 199 -21.12 -0.42 -5.42
CA GLN A 199 -22.44 -0.86 -5.89
C GLN A 199 -22.30 -1.78 -7.10
N ARG A 200 -23.10 -2.84 -7.18
CA ARG A 200 -23.13 -3.67 -8.39
C ARG A 200 -23.85 -2.94 -9.52
N THR A 201 -23.39 -3.14 -10.75
CA THR A 201 -24.16 -2.81 -11.94
C THR A 201 -25.47 -3.61 -11.89
N HIS A 202 -26.60 -2.96 -11.66
CA HIS A 202 -27.89 -3.63 -11.89
C HIS A 202 -28.02 -3.85 -13.39
N ASN A 203 -27.83 -5.09 -13.85
CA ASN A 203 -28.33 -5.49 -15.16
C ASN A 203 -29.85 -5.40 -15.12
N SER A 204 -30.41 -4.28 -15.57
CA SER A 204 -31.82 -4.19 -15.96
C SER A 204 -32.01 -4.98 -17.26
N HIS A 205 -31.87 -6.31 -17.18
CA HIS A 205 -32.33 -7.24 -18.20
C HIS A 205 -33.34 -8.19 -17.56
N ASN A 206 -34.60 -8.02 -17.96
CA ASN A 206 -35.78 -8.88 -17.77
C ASN A 206 -36.30 -9.11 -16.34
N ARG A 207 -37.26 -8.27 -15.94
CA ARG A 207 -38.49 -8.73 -15.25
C ARG A 207 -39.73 -8.12 -15.92
N TYR A 208 -40.04 -8.62 -17.11
CA TYR A 208 -41.38 -8.57 -17.67
C TYR A 208 -41.57 -9.83 -18.51
N TYR A 209 -41.91 -10.94 -17.84
CA TYR A 209 -42.75 -12.02 -18.33
C TYR A 209 -43.36 -12.70 -17.11
#